data_AF-A0A8J3JR94-F1
#
_entry.id   AF-A0A8J3JR94-F1
#
_cell.length_a   1.000
_cell.length_b   1.000
_cell.length_c   1.000
_cell.angle_alpha   90.00
_cell.angle_beta   90.00
_cell.angle_gamma   90.00
#
_symmetry.space_group_name_H-M   'P 1'
#
loop_
_entity.id
_entity.type
_entity.pdbx_description
1 polymer ?
#
loop_
_entity_poly.entity_id
_entity_poly.type
_entity_poly.pdbx_seq_one_letter_code
_entity_poly.pdbx_strand_id
1 'polypeptide(L)'
;MRALRRLLLPLCTAVAVTLPAIPATAAPAPAAPASGVASALDTLARQVAGSLSDHAVRDRLGAALLTGPVDLSTLRAGAALTGRAQAADRAVRTAKGLPESTGSLVRARLAADGMRAALASGATPLVAAAPDDDEDAAVVAYAPDGRRVLLDARRAPAQPVIVIEVDVAKAMPAGLDVVRRELARKGVTGTATRAGGYWATKVNAVRLSDDEEPWIKGAAEIYSIVGGFGLDGKAKVDIVQMPYLDHDGTTYYPNQLLVHFSAYKYNLADVVMMEDDGDTNYQQLASAIATALLTIFDLGVYIPLVDPILSAIPTSWWTDDPDYVDSWYTLSTGSSGRLNGAAGNGWLEVGPYWVAEL
;
A
#
# COMPACT_ATOMS: atom_id res chain seq x y z
N MET A 1 81.04 23.63 -28.24
CA MET A 1 80.20 24.36 -27.27
C MET A 1 78.89 23.62 -27.09
N ARG A 2 78.49 23.40 -25.82
CA ARG A 2 77.20 22.85 -25.33
C ARG A 2 76.99 21.35 -25.55
N ALA A 3 76.42 20.57 -24.62
CA ALA A 3 76.40 20.52 -23.16
C ALA A 3 75.67 19.19 -22.87
N LEU A 4 76.27 18.32 -22.06
CA LEU A 4 75.65 17.12 -21.52
C LEU A 4 74.48 17.52 -20.60
N ARG A 5 73.26 17.01 -20.83
CA ARG A 5 72.17 17.06 -19.85
C ARG A 5 71.72 15.64 -19.51
N ARG A 6 72.09 15.20 -18.31
CA ARG A 6 71.59 14.00 -17.64
C ARG A 6 70.15 14.27 -17.18
N LEU A 7 69.24 13.36 -17.49
CA LEU A 7 67.87 13.36 -16.98
C LEU A 7 67.86 12.57 -15.66
N LEU A 8 67.53 13.22 -14.55
CA LEU A 8 67.28 12.61 -13.25
C LEU A 8 65.77 12.28 -13.15
N LEU A 9 65.44 11.01 -12.89
CA LEU A 9 64.09 10.58 -12.50
C LEU A 9 63.85 10.95 -11.02
N PRO A 10 62.68 11.49 -10.65
CA PRO A 10 62.30 11.64 -9.25
C PRO A 10 61.69 10.33 -8.72
N LEU A 11 62.20 9.88 -7.57
CA LEU A 11 61.68 8.78 -6.79
C LEU A 11 60.57 9.32 -5.86
N CYS A 12 59.31 9.03 -6.15
CA CYS A 12 58.19 9.35 -5.25
C CYS A 12 58.06 8.26 -4.17
N THR A 13 58.40 8.61 -2.93
CA THR A 13 58.13 7.82 -1.73
C THR A 13 56.69 8.03 -1.28
N ALA A 14 55.85 6.99 -1.37
CA ALA A 14 54.51 6.98 -0.79
C ALA A 14 54.58 6.65 0.71
N VAL A 15 54.08 7.56 1.56
CA VAL A 15 53.87 7.32 3.00
C VAL A 15 52.48 6.72 3.18
N ALA A 16 52.42 5.47 3.64
CA ALA A 16 51.16 4.81 4.00
C ALA A 16 50.74 5.25 5.41
N VAL A 17 49.57 5.90 5.52
CA VAL A 17 48.91 6.20 6.80
C VAL A 17 47.99 5.04 7.15
N THR A 18 48.27 4.34 8.25
CA THR A 18 47.41 3.29 8.80
C THR A 18 46.34 3.92 9.70
N LEU A 19 45.07 3.81 9.31
CA LEU A 19 43.93 4.15 10.16
C LEU A 19 43.56 2.95 11.06
N PRO A 20 43.23 3.14 12.35
CA PRO A 20 42.83 2.05 13.23
C PRO A 20 41.42 1.54 12.88
N ALA A 21 41.25 0.22 12.88
CA ALA A 21 39.97 -0.45 12.64
C ALA A 21 39.00 -0.24 13.81
N ILE A 22 37.77 0.18 13.51
CA ILE A 22 36.65 0.28 14.44
C ILE A 22 36.17 -1.15 14.78
N PRO A 23 35.86 -1.48 16.05
CA PRO A 23 35.37 -2.81 16.40
C PRO A 23 34.01 -3.07 15.75
N ALA A 24 33.92 -4.20 15.04
CA ALA A 24 32.69 -4.67 14.41
C ALA A 24 31.62 -4.89 15.49
N THR A 25 30.55 -4.11 15.43
CA THR A 25 29.34 -4.34 16.21
C THR A 25 28.72 -5.64 15.66
N ALA A 26 28.48 -6.62 16.53
CA ALA A 26 27.84 -7.87 16.14
C ALA A 26 26.49 -7.56 15.47
N ALA A 27 26.29 -8.09 14.27
CA ALA A 27 25.02 -8.00 13.57
C ALA A 27 23.92 -8.58 14.47
N PRO A 28 22.77 -7.89 14.62
CA PRO A 28 21.63 -8.49 15.31
C PRO A 28 21.25 -9.79 14.61
N ALA A 29 20.98 -10.83 15.41
CA ALA A 29 20.51 -12.11 14.89
C ALA A 29 19.28 -11.88 13.99
N PRO A 30 19.18 -12.56 12.84
CA PRO A 30 18.01 -12.44 11.98
C PRO A 30 16.77 -12.81 12.79
N ALA A 31 15.81 -11.87 12.86
CA ALA A 31 14.49 -12.17 13.38
C ALA A 31 13.92 -13.36 12.59
N ALA A 32 13.26 -14.29 13.28
CA ALA A 32 12.48 -15.31 12.60
C ALA A 32 11.52 -14.60 11.63
N PRO A 33 11.39 -15.06 10.36
CA PRO A 33 10.51 -14.38 9.42
C PRO A 33 9.10 -14.40 10.00
N ALA A 34 8.54 -13.22 10.25
CA ALA A 34 7.11 -13.11 10.40
C ALA A 34 6.52 -13.72 9.12
N SER A 35 5.60 -14.68 9.25
CA SER A 35 4.83 -15.11 8.09
C SER A 35 4.08 -13.88 7.57
N GLY A 36 4.47 -13.37 6.40
CA GLY A 36 3.82 -12.23 5.74
C GLY A 36 2.34 -12.49 5.43
N VAL A 37 1.62 -11.47 4.97
CA VAL A 37 0.19 -11.57 4.66
C VAL A 37 -0.03 -12.64 3.59
N ALA A 38 0.73 -12.69 2.49
CA ALA A 38 0.68 -13.78 1.50
C ALA A 38 0.69 -15.15 2.16
N SER A 39 1.69 -15.39 3.03
CA SER A 39 1.91 -16.70 3.61
C SER A 39 0.72 -17.15 4.48
N ALA A 40 0.13 -16.20 5.21
CA ALA A 40 -1.07 -16.43 6.01
C ALA A 40 -2.29 -16.73 5.13
N LEU A 41 -2.50 -15.96 4.06
CA LEU A 41 -3.62 -16.12 3.12
C LEU A 41 -3.50 -17.41 2.32
N ASP A 42 -2.32 -17.72 1.78
CA ASP A 42 -2.02 -18.95 1.02
C ASP A 42 -2.20 -20.21 1.88
N THR A 43 -1.76 -20.14 3.15
CA THR A 43 -2.00 -21.21 4.12
C THR A 43 -3.49 -21.42 4.37
N LEU A 44 -4.26 -20.33 4.52
CA LEU A 44 -5.71 -20.43 4.67
C LEU A 44 -6.38 -20.94 3.38
N ALA A 45 -5.94 -20.50 2.19
CA ALA A 45 -6.47 -20.94 0.91
C ALA A 45 -6.36 -22.47 0.75
N ARG A 46 -5.18 -23.04 1.05
CA ARG A 46 -5.00 -24.51 1.10
C ARG A 46 -5.96 -25.20 2.05
N GLN A 47 -6.15 -24.63 3.23
CA GLN A 47 -7.00 -25.21 4.26
C GLN A 47 -8.49 -25.10 3.94
N VAL A 48 -8.91 -24.00 3.33
CA VAL A 48 -10.26 -23.81 2.81
C VAL A 48 -10.51 -24.82 1.70
N ALA A 49 -9.60 -24.97 0.72
CA ALA A 49 -9.69 -25.96 -0.34
C ALA A 49 -9.93 -27.37 0.22
N GLY A 50 -9.08 -27.82 1.15
CA GLY A 50 -9.25 -29.13 1.80
C GLY A 50 -10.60 -29.28 2.52
N SER A 51 -11.13 -28.19 3.09
CA SER A 51 -12.45 -28.20 3.75
C SER A 51 -13.61 -28.37 2.75
N LEU A 52 -13.41 -28.04 1.48
CA LEU A 52 -14.41 -28.25 0.42
C LEU A 52 -14.59 -29.71 0.02
N SER A 53 -13.72 -30.62 0.47
CA SER A 53 -13.96 -32.07 0.34
C SER A 53 -15.23 -32.52 1.08
N ASP A 54 -15.65 -31.77 2.10
CA ASP A 54 -16.95 -31.93 2.74
C ASP A 54 -18.03 -31.17 1.93
N HIS A 55 -19.02 -31.91 1.42
CA HIS A 55 -20.12 -31.34 0.64
C HIS A 55 -20.95 -30.33 1.45
N ALA A 56 -21.16 -30.53 2.75
CA ALA A 56 -21.94 -29.60 3.57
C ALA A 56 -21.20 -28.26 3.75
N VAL A 57 -19.87 -28.31 3.90
CA VAL A 57 -19.03 -27.10 3.94
C VAL A 57 -19.06 -26.39 2.59
N ARG A 58 -18.92 -27.15 1.50
CA ARG A 58 -18.92 -26.63 0.13
C ARG A 58 -20.23 -25.92 -0.20
N ASP A 59 -21.37 -26.55 0.09
CA ASP A 59 -22.69 -25.98 -0.22
C ASP A 59 -22.95 -24.71 0.61
N ARG A 60 -22.55 -24.71 1.89
CA ARG A 60 -22.73 -23.55 2.77
C ARG A 60 -21.85 -22.36 2.37
N LEU A 61 -20.57 -22.61 2.07
CA LEU A 61 -19.69 -21.56 1.58
C LEU A 61 -20.14 -21.06 0.21
N GLY A 62 -20.51 -21.97 -0.70
CA GLY A 62 -21.03 -21.63 -2.02
C GLY A 62 -22.27 -20.75 -1.95
N ALA A 63 -23.26 -21.11 -1.12
CA ALA A 63 -24.46 -20.31 -0.91
C ALA A 63 -24.16 -18.92 -0.35
N ALA A 64 -23.21 -18.80 0.58
CA ALA A 64 -22.80 -17.51 1.13
C ALA A 64 -22.11 -16.65 0.06
N LEU A 65 -21.18 -17.22 -0.72
CA LEU A 65 -20.46 -16.51 -1.78
C LEU A 65 -21.35 -15.99 -2.91
N LEU A 66 -22.49 -16.65 -3.16
CA LEU A 66 -23.48 -16.14 -4.13
C LEU A 66 -24.15 -14.83 -3.66
N THR A 67 -24.09 -14.52 -2.37
CA THR A 67 -24.61 -13.26 -1.79
C THR A 67 -23.57 -12.14 -1.72
N GLY A 68 -22.28 -12.46 -1.81
CA GLY A 68 -21.18 -11.51 -1.76
C GLY A 68 -19.95 -12.07 -1.03
N PRO A 69 -18.94 -11.23 -0.77
CA PRO A 69 -17.78 -11.61 0.05
C PRO A 69 -18.19 -12.07 1.47
N VAL A 70 -17.45 -13.01 2.02
CA VAL A 70 -17.79 -13.73 3.26
C VAL A 70 -16.63 -13.68 4.26
N ASP A 71 -16.92 -13.23 5.47
CA ASP A 71 -16.03 -13.43 6.62
C ASP A 71 -16.06 -14.92 7.04
N LEU A 72 -14.95 -15.61 6.80
CA LEU A 72 -14.83 -17.04 7.07
C LEU A 72 -14.86 -17.37 8.57
N SER A 73 -14.53 -16.42 9.44
CA SER A 73 -14.60 -16.59 10.89
C SER A 73 -16.05 -16.66 11.40
N THR A 74 -17.01 -16.09 10.66
CA THR A 74 -18.43 -16.00 11.05
C THR A 74 -19.37 -16.93 10.29
N LEU A 75 -18.94 -17.52 9.17
CA LEU A 75 -19.74 -18.39 8.30
C LEU A 75 -20.37 -19.62 9.02
N ARG A 76 -19.80 -20.05 10.16
CA ARG A 76 -20.23 -21.23 10.94
C ARG A 76 -20.39 -22.50 10.09
N ALA A 77 -19.49 -22.70 9.13
CA ALA A 77 -19.45 -23.91 8.30
C ALA A 77 -18.72 -25.09 8.96
N GLY A 78 -17.98 -24.84 10.05
CA GLY A 78 -17.37 -25.88 10.87
C GLY A 78 -16.35 -25.28 11.84
N ALA A 79 -16.23 -25.85 13.04
CA ALA A 79 -15.34 -25.31 14.08
C ALA A 79 -13.87 -25.25 13.64
N ALA A 80 -13.42 -26.23 12.84
CA ALA A 80 -12.07 -26.25 12.31
C ALA A 80 -11.80 -25.11 11.32
N LEU A 81 -12.73 -24.85 10.39
CA LEU A 81 -12.60 -23.75 9.44
C LEU A 81 -12.63 -22.40 10.14
N THR A 82 -13.54 -22.21 11.10
CA THR A 82 -13.62 -20.99 11.92
C THR A 82 -12.30 -20.76 12.69
N GLY A 83 -11.74 -21.79 13.34
CA GLY A 83 -10.48 -21.66 14.08
C GLY A 83 -9.29 -21.29 13.19
N ARG A 84 -9.26 -21.80 11.95
CA ARG A 84 -8.23 -21.47 10.95
C ARG A 84 -8.37 -20.04 10.43
N ALA A 85 -9.59 -19.61 10.11
CA ALA A 85 -9.86 -18.23 9.72
C ALA A 85 -9.45 -17.24 10.81
N GLN A 86 -9.79 -17.51 12.08
CA GLN A 86 -9.37 -16.69 13.21
C GLN A 86 -7.85 -16.67 13.43
N ALA A 87 -7.15 -17.75 13.09
CA ALA A 87 -5.69 -17.79 13.15
C ALA A 87 -5.06 -16.93 12.05
N ALA A 88 -5.58 -17.02 10.82
CA ALA A 88 -5.18 -16.16 9.72
C ALA A 88 -5.47 -14.68 10.04
N ASP A 89 -6.64 -14.35 10.58
CA ASP A 89 -6.99 -12.99 11.03
C ASP A 89 -5.96 -12.41 11.99
N ARG A 90 -5.50 -13.18 12.97
CA ARG A 90 -4.47 -12.75 13.92
C ARG A 90 -3.12 -12.55 13.23
N ALA A 91 -2.75 -13.45 12.32
CA ALA A 91 -1.50 -13.36 11.58
C ALA A 91 -1.47 -12.10 10.69
N VAL A 92 -2.50 -11.91 9.87
CA VAL A 92 -2.66 -10.74 8.99
C VAL A 92 -2.68 -9.44 9.80
N ARG A 93 -3.46 -9.40 10.88
CA ARG A 93 -3.50 -8.22 11.78
C ARG A 93 -2.13 -7.89 12.36
N THR A 94 -1.38 -8.90 12.79
CA THR A 94 -0.02 -8.71 13.34
C THR A 94 0.94 -8.23 12.27
N ALA A 95 0.91 -8.85 11.08
CA ALA A 95 1.75 -8.48 9.94
C ALA A 95 1.50 -7.04 9.50
N LYS A 96 0.23 -6.62 9.41
CA LYS A 96 -0.15 -5.23 9.06
C LYS A 96 0.00 -4.21 10.19
N GLY A 97 0.35 -4.62 11.40
CA GLY A 97 0.48 -3.71 12.56
C GLY A 97 -0.86 -3.11 13.00
N LEU A 98 -1.97 -3.84 12.86
CA LEU A 98 -3.31 -3.37 13.19
C LEU A 98 -3.72 -3.77 14.62
N PRO A 99 -4.53 -2.94 15.33
CA PRO A 99 -4.97 -3.27 16.68
C PRO A 99 -6.04 -4.37 16.69
N GLU A 100 -6.14 -5.14 17.79
CA GLU A 100 -7.16 -6.19 17.97
C GLU A 100 -8.60 -5.70 17.76
N SER A 101 -8.86 -4.43 18.10
CA SER A 101 -10.17 -3.78 17.89
C SER A 101 -10.61 -3.72 16.42
N THR A 102 -9.70 -3.94 15.47
CA THR A 102 -10.03 -4.02 14.05
C THR A 102 -10.89 -5.26 13.75
N GLY A 103 -10.81 -6.34 14.56
CA GLY A 103 -11.60 -7.55 14.35
C GLY A 103 -11.12 -8.39 13.16
N SER A 104 -12.01 -9.18 12.55
CA SER A 104 -11.67 -10.03 11.40
C SER A 104 -11.26 -9.20 10.19
N LEU A 105 -10.24 -9.65 9.49
CA LEU A 105 -9.63 -9.00 8.33
C LEU A 105 -9.54 -9.94 7.13
N VAL A 106 -9.83 -11.23 7.28
CA VAL A 106 -9.71 -12.19 6.18
C VAL A 106 -11.10 -12.57 5.69
N ARG A 107 -11.30 -12.45 4.38
CA ARG A 107 -12.55 -12.79 3.72
C ARG A 107 -12.32 -13.75 2.54
N ALA A 108 -13.39 -14.39 2.14
CA ALA A 108 -13.47 -15.16 0.91
C ALA A 108 -14.42 -14.45 -0.08
N ARG A 109 -14.06 -14.38 -1.35
CA ARG A 109 -14.96 -13.94 -2.43
C ARG A 109 -14.87 -14.85 -3.64
N LEU A 110 -15.83 -14.73 -4.55
CA LEU A 110 -15.64 -15.22 -5.91
C LEU A 110 -14.69 -14.28 -6.65
N ALA A 111 -13.79 -14.86 -7.44
CA ALA A 111 -12.80 -14.06 -8.16
C ALA A 111 -13.42 -13.11 -9.19
N ALA A 112 -14.48 -13.56 -9.87
CA ALA A 112 -15.20 -12.73 -10.83
C ALA A 112 -16.71 -13.04 -10.78
N ASP A 113 -17.54 -12.02 -11.04
CA ASP A 113 -19.00 -12.17 -11.05
C ASP A 113 -19.49 -13.19 -12.08
N GLY A 114 -18.78 -13.34 -13.20
CA GLY A 114 -19.08 -14.35 -14.23
C GLY A 114 -19.04 -15.80 -13.72
N MET A 115 -18.39 -16.07 -12.57
CA MET A 115 -18.29 -17.40 -11.97
C MET A 115 -19.53 -17.80 -11.17
N ARG A 116 -20.42 -16.86 -10.85
CA ARG A 116 -21.62 -17.10 -10.02
C ARG A 116 -22.52 -18.18 -10.60
N ALA A 117 -22.76 -18.17 -11.91
CA ALA A 117 -23.63 -19.13 -12.58
C ALA A 117 -23.09 -20.57 -12.46
N ALA A 118 -21.79 -20.75 -12.70
CA ALA A 118 -21.13 -22.04 -12.58
C ALA A 118 -21.14 -22.54 -11.13
N LEU A 119 -20.85 -21.67 -10.15
CA LEU A 119 -20.94 -22.02 -8.73
C LEU A 119 -22.37 -22.44 -8.34
N ALA A 120 -23.38 -21.69 -8.77
CA ALA A 120 -24.79 -21.99 -8.50
C ALA A 120 -25.25 -23.32 -9.14
N SER A 121 -24.64 -23.73 -10.26
CA SER A 121 -24.88 -25.04 -10.89
C SER A 121 -24.15 -26.21 -10.22
N GLY A 122 -23.42 -25.97 -9.11
CA GLY A 122 -22.71 -26.99 -8.36
C GLY A 122 -21.30 -27.31 -8.88
N ALA A 123 -20.72 -26.42 -9.71
CA ALA A 123 -19.31 -26.57 -10.09
C ALA A 123 -18.42 -26.51 -8.84
N THR A 124 -17.43 -27.40 -8.79
CA THR A 124 -16.51 -27.45 -7.65
C THR A 124 -15.46 -26.36 -7.79
N PRO A 125 -15.40 -25.38 -6.86
CA PRO A 125 -14.47 -24.27 -7.00
C PRO A 125 -13.04 -24.68 -6.65
N LEU A 126 -12.07 -23.99 -7.25
CA LEU A 126 -10.70 -23.91 -6.75
C LEU A 126 -10.62 -22.83 -5.68
N VAL A 127 -9.56 -22.84 -4.87
CA VAL A 127 -9.29 -21.78 -3.88
C VAL A 127 -7.89 -21.24 -4.09
N ALA A 128 -7.73 -19.93 -4.19
CA ALA A 128 -6.45 -19.24 -4.30
C ALA A 128 -6.36 -18.17 -3.21
N ALA A 129 -5.14 -17.77 -2.86
CA ALA A 129 -4.93 -16.49 -2.19
C ALA A 129 -4.79 -15.41 -3.25
N ALA A 130 -5.15 -14.16 -2.92
CA ALA A 130 -4.69 -13.03 -3.74
C ALA A 130 -3.16 -13.07 -3.80
N PRO A 131 -2.55 -12.94 -4.99
CA PRO A 131 -1.10 -12.84 -5.12
C PRO A 131 -0.64 -11.49 -4.59
N ASP A 132 0.56 -11.48 -4.02
CA ASP A 132 1.25 -10.25 -3.62
C ASP A 132 2.02 -9.64 -4.82
N ASP A 133 2.34 -10.46 -5.85
CA ASP A 133 3.12 -10.07 -7.04
C ASP A 133 2.25 -10.00 -8.30
N ASP A 134 2.37 -8.89 -9.05
CA ASP A 134 1.68 -8.63 -10.33
C ASP A 134 2.40 -9.17 -11.56
N GLU A 135 3.71 -9.43 -11.47
CA GLU A 135 4.49 -9.98 -12.58
C GLU A 135 4.33 -11.50 -12.72
N ASP A 136 3.64 -12.13 -11.78
CA ASP A 136 3.44 -13.57 -11.74
C ASP A 136 2.62 -14.05 -12.96
N ALA A 137 3.27 -14.74 -13.89
CA ALA A 137 2.61 -15.30 -15.07
C ALA A 137 1.52 -16.36 -14.74
N ALA A 138 1.45 -16.82 -13.48
CA ALA A 138 0.50 -17.83 -13.06
C ALA A 138 0.02 -17.64 -11.62
N VAL A 139 -1.30 -17.78 -11.43
CA VAL A 139 -1.94 -17.79 -10.11
C VAL A 139 -1.96 -19.21 -9.55
N VAL A 140 -1.48 -19.39 -8.32
CA VAL A 140 -1.55 -20.66 -7.61
C VAL A 140 -2.92 -20.85 -6.95
N ALA A 141 -3.62 -21.91 -7.35
CA ALA A 141 -4.86 -22.33 -6.74
C ALA A 141 -4.80 -23.77 -6.22
N TYR A 142 -5.75 -24.14 -5.39
CA TYR A 142 -5.85 -25.43 -4.72
C TYR A 142 -7.21 -26.05 -4.98
N ALA A 143 -7.19 -27.28 -5.47
CA ALA A 143 -8.40 -28.10 -5.60
C ALA A 143 -8.74 -28.77 -4.25
N PRO A 144 -10.00 -29.22 -4.05
CA PRO A 144 -10.41 -29.80 -2.78
C PRO A 144 -9.67 -31.08 -2.36
N ASP A 145 -9.10 -31.79 -3.33
CA ASP A 145 -8.23 -32.96 -3.12
C ASP A 145 -6.80 -32.59 -2.66
N GLY A 146 -6.52 -31.29 -2.49
CA GLY A 146 -5.21 -30.75 -2.11
C GLY A 146 -4.25 -30.55 -3.28
N ARG A 147 -4.66 -30.84 -4.51
CA ARG A 147 -3.82 -30.64 -5.69
C ARG A 147 -3.64 -29.16 -5.98
N ARG A 148 -2.39 -28.76 -6.17
CA ARG A 148 -2.02 -27.43 -6.68
C ARG A 148 -2.35 -27.33 -8.18
N VAL A 149 -3.00 -26.24 -8.57
CA VAL A 149 -3.40 -25.90 -9.93
C VAL A 149 -2.78 -24.55 -10.26
N LEU A 150 -2.11 -24.45 -11.41
CA LEU A 150 -1.63 -23.18 -11.93
C LEU A 150 -2.66 -22.64 -12.91
N LEU A 151 -3.12 -21.42 -12.67
CA LEU A 151 -4.06 -20.69 -13.51
C LEU A 151 -3.31 -19.59 -14.24
N ASP A 152 -3.75 -19.25 -15.44
CA ASP A 152 -3.21 -18.12 -16.22
C ASP A 152 -3.60 -16.81 -15.52
N ALA A 153 -2.63 -15.96 -15.18
CA ALA A 153 -2.86 -14.69 -14.50
C ALA A 153 -3.59 -13.65 -15.36
N ARG A 154 -3.45 -13.75 -16.69
CA ARG A 154 -4.05 -12.81 -17.67
C ARG A 154 -5.40 -13.26 -18.18
N ARG A 155 -5.81 -14.50 -17.87
CA ARG A 155 -7.06 -15.08 -18.36
C ARG A 155 -7.83 -15.80 -17.25
N ALA A 156 -8.94 -15.21 -16.85
CA ALA A 156 -9.85 -15.81 -15.88
C ALA A 156 -10.32 -17.21 -16.33
N PRO A 157 -10.25 -18.23 -15.44
CA PRO A 157 -10.69 -19.58 -15.77
C PRO A 157 -12.22 -19.67 -15.82
N ALA A 158 -12.73 -20.65 -16.57
CA ALA A 158 -14.16 -20.97 -16.57
C ALA A 158 -14.60 -21.68 -15.28
N GLN A 159 -13.68 -22.37 -14.60
CA GLN A 159 -13.94 -22.98 -13.30
C GLN A 159 -14.00 -21.89 -12.23
N PRO A 160 -15.00 -21.91 -11.33
CA PRO A 160 -15.06 -20.94 -10.24
C PRO A 160 -13.82 -20.98 -9.36
N VAL A 161 -13.33 -19.80 -8.96
CA VAL A 161 -12.22 -19.62 -8.03
C VAL A 161 -12.71 -18.80 -6.85
N ILE A 162 -12.47 -19.32 -5.65
CA ILE A 162 -12.64 -18.62 -4.39
C ILE A 162 -11.31 -17.97 -4.05
N VAL A 163 -11.31 -16.66 -3.86
CA VAL A 163 -10.13 -15.89 -3.47
C VAL A 163 -10.17 -15.67 -1.96
N ILE A 164 -9.08 -16.01 -1.28
CA ILE A 164 -8.84 -15.67 0.12
C ILE A 164 -7.97 -14.42 0.15
N GLU A 165 -8.49 -13.37 0.76
CA GLU A 165 -7.87 -12.04 0.71
C GLU A 165 -8.09 -11.25 2.00
N VAL A 166 -7.41 -10.12 2.11
CA VAL A 166 -7.69 -9.13 3.14
C VAL A 166 -9.01 -8.40 2.83
N ASP A 167 -9.79 -8.11 3.86
CA ASP A 167 -10.93 -7.20 3.80
C ASP A 167 -10.42 -5.77 3.84
N VAL A 168 -9.96 -5.32 2.69
CA VAL A 168 -9.30 -4.06 2.43
C VAL A 168 -10.14 -2.85 2.86
N ALA A 169 -11.44 -2.90 2.57
CA ALA A 169 -12.42 -1.88 2.97
C ALA A 169 -12.42 -1.63 4.49
N LYS A 170 -11.89 -2.59 5.25
CA LYS A 170 -11.75 -2.53 6.71
C LYS A 170 -10.30 -2.32 7.15
N ALA A 171 -9.35 -3.02 6.51
CA ALA A 171 -7.93 -2.95 6.84
C ALA A 171 -7.33 -1.56 6.57
N MET A 172 -7.60 -1.00 5.39
CA MET A 172 -7.02 0.28 4.97
C MET A 172 -7.44 1.44 5.89
N PRO A 173 -8.74 1.71 6.13
CA PRO A 173 -9.13 2.78 7.06
C PRO A 173 -8.51 2.63 8.45
N ALA A 174 -8.49 1.40 8.99
CA ALA A 174 -7.90 1.11 10.29
C ALA A 174 -6.39 1.35 10.32
N GLY A 175 -5.71 1.00 9.22
CA GLY A 175 -4.28 1.21 9.00
C GLY A 175 -3.92 2.68 8.90
N LEU A 176 -4.62 3.44 8.06
CA LEU A 176 -4.41 4.88 7.94
C LEU A 176 -4.70 5.61 9.25
N ASP A 177 -5.64 5.12 10.07
CA ASP A 177 -5.86 5.64 11.42
C ASP A 177 -4.71 5.35 12.38
N VAL A 178 -4.04 4.19 12.26
CA VAL A 178 -2.77 3.93 12.96
C VAL A 178 -1.73 4.95 12.51
N VAL A 179 -1.58 5.17 11.20
CA VAL A 179 -0.62 6.12 10.64
C VAL A 179 -0.85 7.53 11.19
N ARG A 180 -2.08 8.04 11.10
CA ARG A 180 -2.44 9.37 11.62
C ARG A 180 -2.13 9.52 13.10
N ARG A 181 -2.43 8.51 13.92
CA ARG A 181 -2.14 8.54 15.36
C ARG A 181 -0.64 8.59 15.66
N GLU A 182 0.16 7.79 14.97
CA GLU A 182 1.62 7.79 15.18
C GLU A 182 2.26 9.09 14.66
N LEU A 183 1.82 9.61 13.51
CA LEU A 183 2.22 10.93 13.01
C LEU A 183 1.86 12.06 14.00
N ALA A 184 0.67 12.01 14.60
CA ALA A 184 0.23 12.97 15.62
C ALA A 184 1.10 12.91 16.88
N ARG A 185 1.41 11.71 17.38
CA ARG A 185 2.31 11.51 18.53
C ARG A 185 3.70 12.08 18.28
N LYS A 186 4.17 12.04 17.02
CA LYS A 186 5.46 12.59 16.61
C LYS A 186 5.38 14.08 16.18
N GLY A 187 4.20 14.69 16.19
CA GLY A 187 4.02 16.12 15.91
C GLY A 187 4.18 16.51 14.43
N VAL A 188 3.96 15.58 13.51
CA VAL A 188 4.15 15.77 12.05
C VAL A 188 2.84 15.84 11.25
N THR A 189 1.70 16.14 11.88
CA THR A 189 0.38 16.18 11.21
C THR A 189 0.12 17.44 10.41
N GLY A 190 -0.48 17.29 9.22
CA GLY A 190 -0.69 18.32 8.19
C GLY A 190 -2.02 19.08 8.22
N THR A 191 -2.91 18.82 9.18
CA THR A 191 -4.18 19.56 9.30
C THR A 191 -4.26 20.31 10.62
N ALA A 192 -4.66 21.59 10.53
CA ALA A 192 -4.83 22.48 11.68
C ALA A 192 -6.17 23.21 11.60
N THR A 193 -6.81 23.44 12.75
CA THR A 193 -8.00 24.29 12.83
C THR A 193 -7.60 25.74 12.59
N ARG A 194 -8.31 26.44 11.69
CA ARG A 194 -8.07 27.85 11.39
C ARG A 194 -9.37 28.64 11.45
N ALA A 195 -9.37 29.66 12.31
CA ALA A 195 -10.50 30.58 12.44
C ALA A 195 -10.71 31.35 11.11
N GLY A 196 -11.95 31.50 10.70
CA GLY A 196 -12.38 32.20 9.50
C GLY A 196 -12.38 31.38 8.22
N GLY A 197 -12.10 30.06 8.28
CA GLY A 197 -12.03 29.19 7.11
C GLY A 197 -10.65 29.10 6.46
N TYR A 198 -10.52 28.28 5.43
CA TYR A 198 -9.25 28.02 4.74
C TYR A 198 -9.44 27.57 3.29
N TRP A 199 -8.39 27.76 2.49
CA TRP A 199 -8.33 27.24 1.12
C TRP A 199 -7.90 25.78 1.11
N ALA A 200 -8.47 25.01 0.20
CA ALA A 200 -8.11 23.63 -0.08
C ALA A 200 -8.00 23.40 -1.59
N THR A 201 -7.26 22.36 -1.98
CA THR A 201 -7.31 21.82 -3.35
C THR A 201 -8.33 20.70 -3.38
N LYS A 202 -9.33 20.81 -4.25
CA LYS A 202 -10.35 19.77 -4.50
C LYS A 202 -10.00 19.00 -5.77
N VAL A 203 -10.08 17.68 -5.71
CA VAL A 203 -10.01 16.77 -6.87
C VAL A 203 -11.41 16.65 -7.46
N ASN A 204 -11.57 17.15 -8.68
CA ASN A 204 -12.81 17.05 -9.47
C ASN A 204 -12.86 15.73 -10.24
N ALA A 205 -11.73 15.33 -10.81
CA ALA A 205 -11.59 14.06 -11.52
C ALA A 205 -10.19 13.46 -11.36
N VAL A 206 -10.07 12.15 -11.51
CA VAL A 206 -8.80 11.42 -11.41
C VAL A 206 -8.86 10.16 -12.27
N ARG A 207 -7.72 9.76 -12.83
CA ARG A 207 -7.55 8.51 -13.58
C ARG A 207 -6.12 8.00 -13.44
N LEU A 208 -6.00 6.68 -13.28
CA LEU A 208 -4.77 5.90 -13.37
C LEU A 208 -4.72 5.19 -14.73
N SER A 209 -3.52 4.94 -15.26
CA SER A 209 -3.32 4.62 -16.68
C SER A 209 -2.97 3.17 -17.00
N ASP A 210 -2.49 2.40 -16.02
CA ASP A 210 -2.06 1.02 -16.22
C ASP A 210 -2.12 0.29 -14.87
N ASP A 211 -2.73 -0.88 -14.79
CA ASP A 211 -2.63 -1.76 -13.63
C ASP A 211 -1.89 -3.08 -13.91
N GLU A 212 -1.69 -3.51 -15.16
CA GLU A 212 -1.23 -4.88 -15.51
C GLU A 212 -1.80 -5.99 -14.57
N GLU A 213 -2.95 -5.76 -13.93
CA GLU A 213 -3.33 -6.52 -12.74
C GLU A 213 -4.01 -7.83 -13.14
N PRO A 214 -3.68 -8.95 -12.48
CA PRO A 214 -4.32 -10.21 -12.79
C PRO A 214 -5.79 -10.20 -12.33
N TRP A 215 -6.66 -10.93 -13.04
CA TRP A 215 -8.12 -11.02 -12.75
C TRP A 215 -8.48 -11.43 -11.32
N ILE A 216 -7.50 -11.91 -10.56
CA ILE A 216 -7.65 -12.33 -9.17
C ILE A 216 -7.51 -11.17 -8.19
N LYS A 217 -6.88 -10.05 -8.55
CA LYS A 217 -6.72 -8.90 -7.64
C LYS A 217 -8.05 -8.19 -7.38
N GLY A 218 -8.04 -7.45 -6.28
CA GLY A 218 -9.20 -6.83 -5.65
C GLY A 218 -9.55 -5.49 -6.29
N ALA A 219 -10.12 -4.59 -5.50
CA ALA A 219 -10.21 -3.19 -5.87
C ALA A 219 -8.91 -2.51 -5.42
N ALA A 220 -8.34 -1.62 -6.23
CA ALA A 220 -7.12 -0.90 -5.91
C ALA A 220 -7.23 -0.05 -4.63
N GLU A 221 -6.10 0.08 -3.94
CA GLU A 221 -6.04 0.48 -2.53
C GLU A 221 -5.38 1.83 -2.33
N ILE A 222 -5.97 2.82 -2.98
CA ILE A 222 -5.26 4.08 -3.17
C ILE A 222 -5.41 5.05 -1.99
N TYR A 223 -4.29 5.60 -1.56
CA TYR A 223 -4.21 6.74 -0.65
C TYR A 223 -3.14 7.73 -1.11
N SER A 224 -3.22 8.95 -0.61
CA SER A 224 -2.25 10.00 -0.88
C SER A 224 -1.63 10.52 0.41
N ILE A 225 -0.31 10.65 0.41
CA ILE A 225 0.48 11.35 1.42
C ILE A 225 0.68 12.78 0.90
N VAL A 226 0.11 13.75 1.62
CA VAL A 226 0.18 15.18 1.27
C VAL A 226 1.15 15.87 2.22
N GLY A 227 2.30 16.29 1.72
CA GLY A 227 3.37 16.89 2.50
C GLY A 227 3.49 18.40 2.28
N GLY A 228 3.71 19.16 3.34
CA GLY A 228 4.07 20.58 3.26
C GLY A 228 4.78 21.06 4.51
N PHE A 229 5.24 22.31 4.52
CA PHE A 229 5.84 22.90 5.72
C PHE A 229 4.78 23.54 6.60
N GLY A 230 4.74 23.13 7.87
CA GLY A 230 3.92 23.73 8.91
C GLY A 230 4.25 25.19 9.15
N LEU A 231 3.35 25.91 9.83
CA LEU A 231 3.61 27.30 10.28
C LEU A 231 4.84 27.41 11.20
N ASP A 232 5.23 26.31 11.85
CA ASP A 232 6.44 26.16 12.67
C ASP A 232 7.71 25.90 11.84
N GLY A 233 7.60 25.87 10.51
CA GLY A 233 8.66 25.61 9.56
C GLY A 233 9.14 24.16 9.52
N LYS A 234 8.42 23.24 10.17
CA LYS A 234 8.72 21.79 10.14
C LYS A 234 7.88 21.09 9.09
N ALA A 235 8.40 20.03 8.49
CA ALA A 235 7.60 19.20 7.60
C ALA A 235 6.38 18.60 8.32
N LYS A 236 5.23 18.61 7.63
CA LYS A 236 3.95 18.06 8.09
C LYS A 236 3.31 17.27 6.96
N VAL A 237 2.60 16.20 7.30
CA VAL A 237 1.89 15.34 6.35
C VAL A 237 0.45 15.10 6.74
N ASP A 238 -0.43 15.06 5.75
CA ASP A 238 -1.78 14.54 5.87
C ASP A 238 -1.95 13.31 4.98
N ILE A 239 -2.89 12.44 5.33
CA ILE A 239 -3.16 11.20 4.61
C ILE A 239 -4.62 11.18 4.13
N VAL A 240 -4.80 11.18 2.81
CA VAL A 240 -6.10 11.22 2.15
C VAL A 240 -6.37 9.87 1.49
N GLN A 241 -7.42 9.18 1.92
CA GLN A 241 -7.83 7.92 1.32
C GLN A 241 -8.62 8.18 0.04
N MET A 242 -8.42 7.38 -1.00
CA MET A 242 -9.12 7.49 -2.30
C MET A 242 -9.76 6.13 -2.66
N PRO A 243 -10.72 5.64 -1.85
CA PRO A 243 -11.22 4.26 -1.90
C PRO A 243 -12.17 3.97 -3.07
N TYR A 244 -12.19 4.85 -4.07
CA TYR A 244 -13.00 4.74 -5.27
C TYR A 244 -12.14 4.49 -6.51
N LEU A 245 -10.81 4.50 -6.38
CA LEU A 245 -9.89 4.26 -7.48
C LEU A 245 -9.69 2.76 -7.67
N ASP A 246 -10.75 2.05 -8.02
CA ASP A 246 -10.77 0.58 -7.97
C ASP A 246 -10.19 -0.10 -9.22
N HIS A 247 -10.09 0.65 -10.33
CA HIS A 247 -9.76 0.12 -11.66
C HIS A 247 -8.94 1.14 -12.43
N ASP A 248 -7.89 0.68 -13.11
CA ASP A 248 -7.20 1.49 -14.10
C ASP A 248 -8.12 1.91 -15.26
N GLY A 249 -7.63 2.85 -16.08
CA GLY A 249 -8.32 3.32 -17.27
C GLY A 249 -9.63 4.08 -17.01
N THR A 250 -10.15 4.03 -15.79
CA THR A 250 -11.43 4.59 -15.37
C THR A 250 -11.22 6.01 -14.85
N THR A 251 -12.08 6.92 -15.29
CA THR A 251 -12.09 8.29 -14.77
C THR A 251 -13.14 8.41 -13.68
N TYR A 252 -12.70 8.73 -12.47
CA TYR A 252 -13.55 8.93 -11.31
C TYR A 252 -13.78 10.42 -11.06
N TYR A 253 -14.93 10.78 -10.45
CA TYR A 253 -15.35 12.17 -10.22
C TYR A 253 -15.70 12.45 -8.74
N PRO A 254 -14.72 12.38 -7.82
CA PRO A 254 -14.98 12.24 -6.39
C PRO A 254 -15.42 13.53 -5.70
N ASN A 255 -15.11 14.71 -6.25
CA ASN A 255 -15.31 16.01 -5.57
C ASN A 255 -14.70 16.05 -4.15
N GLN A 256 -13.56 15.38 -3.97
CA GLN A 256 -12.90 15.19 -2.68
C GLN A 256 -11.86 16.30 -2.43
N LEU A 257 -11.71 16.74 -1.17
CA LEU A 257 -10.59 17.60 -0.78
C LEU A 257 -9.31 16.78 -0.63
N LEU A 258 -8.23 17.23 -1.26
CA LEU A 258 -6.92 16.58 -1.24
C LEU A 258 -5.92 17.33 -0.36
N VAL A 259 -5.82 18.65 -0.53
CA VAL A 259 -4.84 19.47 0.22
C VAL A 259 -5.57 20.45 1.11
N HIS A 260 -5.30 20.43 2.42
CA HIS A 260 -5.82 21.40 3.38
C HIS A 260 -4.72 22.41 3.73
N PHE A 261 -4.76 23.62 3.15
CA PHE A 261 -3.68 24.61 3.37
C PHE A 261 -3.71 25.28 4.74
N SER A 262 -4.63 24.90 5.64
CA SER A 262 -4.77 25.52 6.96
C SER A 262 -3.51 25.40 7.81
N ALA A 263 -2.72 24.35 7.61
CA ALA A 263 -1.48 24.11 8.34
C ALA A 263 -0.20 24.55 7.60
N TYR A 264 -0.27 24.89 6.30
CA TYR A 264 0.93 25.06 5.48
C TYR A 264 1.38 26.51 5.33
N LYS A 265 2.63 26.78 5.74
CA LYS A 265 3.27 28.11 5.73
C LYS A 265 3.31 28.77 4.36
N TYR A 266 3.59 27.99 3.32
CA TYR A 266 3.81 28.51 1.97
C TYR A 266 2.56 28.49 1.09
N ASN A 267 1.41 27.99 1.58
CA ASN A 267 0.28 27.63 0.73
C ASN A 267 0.69 26.69 -0.41
N LEU A 268 1.67 25.81 -0.14
CA LEU A 268 2.23 24.84 -1.06
C LEU A 268 2.27 23.47 -0.38
N ALA A 269 2.00 22.43 -1.15
CA ALA A 269 2.12 21.05 -0.73
C ALA A 269 2.53 20.17 -1.91
N ASP A 270 3.19 19.06 -1.61
CA ASP A 270 3.43 17.97 -2.53
C ASP A 270 2.51 16.80 -2.21
N VAL A 271 2.17 16.01 -3.22
CA VAL A 271 1.31 14.85 -3.11
C VAL A 271 2.06 13.63 -3.64
N VAL A 272 2.09 12.57 -2.84
CA VAL A 272 2.55 11.25 -3.24
C VAL A 272 1.35 10.31 -3.15
N MET A 273 0.98 9.68 -4.25
CA MET A 273 -0.08 8.69 -4.31
C MET A 273 0.52 7.29 -4.24
N MET A 274 -0.10 6.46 -3.43
CA MET A 274 0.38 5.14 -3.02
C MET A 274 -0.77 4.14 -3.14
N GLU A 275 -0.42 2.89 -3.36
CA GLU A 275 -1.30 1.73 -3.23
C GLU A 275 -0.95 0.96 -1.93
N ASP A 276 -1.87 0.13 -1.42
CA ASP A 276 -1.54 -0.94 -0.46
C ASP A 276 -1.65 -2.27 -1.23
N ASP A 277 -0.49 -2.86 -1.53
CA ASP A 277 -0.36 -4.17 -2.18
C ASP A 277 -0.84 -5.37 -1.34
N GLY A 278 -1.24 -5.14 -0.08
CA GLY A 278 -1.70 -6.19 0.82
C GLY A 278 -0.68 -6.59 1.89
N ASP A 279 0.59 -6.17 1.83
CA ASP A 279 1.63 -6.52 2.81
C ASP A 279 2.10 -5.33 3.67
N THR A 280 1.60 -4.12 3.38
CA THR A 280 1.91 -2.89 4.13
C THR A 280 1.70 -3.05 5.65
N ASN A 281 2.74 -2.74 6.43
CA ASN A 281 2.66 -2.59 7.89
C ASN A 281 2.51 -1.12 8.28
N TYR A 282 1.30 -0.71 8.64
CA TYR A 282 0.96 0.69 8.90
C TYR A 282 1.72 1.35 10.06
N GLN A 283 2.15 0.59 11.08
CA GLN A 283 2.99 1.13 12.16
C GLN A 283 4.40 1.44 11.67
N GLN A 284 4.94 0.57 10.82
CA GLN A 284 6.24 0.77 10.19
C GLN A 284 6.18 1.94 9.21
N LEU A 285 5.13 2.04 8.37
CA LEU A 285 4.93 3.18 7.44
C LEU A 285 5.02 4.50 8.20
N ALA A 286 4.19 4.63 9.24
CA ALA A 286 4.09 5.85 10.02
C ALA A 286 5.42 6.19 10.72
N SER A 287 6.11 5.16 11.21
CA SER A 287 7.42 5.33 11.84
C SER A 287 8.46 5.82 10.85
N ALA A 288 8.45 5.29 9.63
CA ALA A 288 9.38 5.63 8.56
C ALA A 288 9.16 7.07 8.09
N ILE A 289 7.92 7.42 7.68
CA ILE A 289 7.53 8.79 7.27
C ILE A 289 7.91 9.78 8.36
N ALA A 290 7.50 9.54 9.61
CA ALA A 290 7.77 10.51 10.66
C ALA A 290 9.27 10.69 10.92
N THR A 291 10.06 9.61 10.88
CA THR A 291 11.50 9.69 11.11
C THR A 291 12.20 10.51 10.02
N ALA A 292 11.81 10.31 8.77
CA ALA A 292 12.33 11.10 7.65
C ALA A 292 11.99 12.59 7.79
N LEU A 293 10.76 12.91 8.18
CA LEU A 293 10.28 14.29 8.22
C LEU A 293 10.75 15.08 9.46
N LEU A 294 11.05 14.41 10.58
CA LEU A 294 11.45 15.07 11.84
C LEU A 294 12.74 15.90 11.74
N THR A 295 13.58 15.63 10.74
CA THR A 295 14.86 16.32 10.53
C THR A 295 14.77 17.43 9.47
N ILE A 296 13.62 17.58 8.82
CA ILE A 296 13.42 18.49 7.69
C ILE A 296 12.79 19.80 8.18
N PHE A 297 13.52 20.89 7.97
CA PHE A 297 13.11 22.25 8.29
C PHE A 297 13.13 23.10 7.04
N ASP A 298 12.20 24.05 6.92
CA ASP A 298 12.30 25.04 5.88
C ASP A 298 13.50 25.96 6.14
N LEU A 299 14.32 26.19 5.12
CA LEU A 299 15.48 27.07 5.21
C LEU A 299 15.13 28.48 4.72
N GLY A 300 13.89 28.92 5.02
CA GLY A 300 13.33 30.18 4.51
C GLY A 300 12.83 30.12 3.06
N VAL A 301 12.83 28.94 2.44
CA VAL A 301 12.29 28.67 1.09
C VAL A 301 11.54 27.33 1.08
N TYR A 302 10.60 27.16 0.14
CA TYR A 302 9.95 25.87 -0.08
C TYR A 302 10.91 24.89 -0.76
N ILE A 303 11.04 23.70 -0.20
CA ILE A 303 11.80 22.58 -0.76
C ILE A 303 10.82 21.41 -0.91
N PRO A 304 10.70 20.80 -2.09
CA PRO A 304 9.77 19.69 -2.27
C PRO A 304 10.03 18.52 -1.30
N LEU A 305 8.96 17.93 -0.80
CA LEU A 305 8.96 16.83 0.17
C LEU A 305 8.71 15.47 -0.46
N VAL A 306 8.46 15.38 -1.77
CA VAL A 306 8.28 14.09 -2.48
C VAL A 306 9.45 13.15 -2.21
N ASP A 307 10.68 13.51 -2.61
CA ASP A 307 11.83 12.60 -2.49
C ASP A 307 12.11 12.18 -1.04
N PRO A 308 12.05 13.07 -0.03
CA PRO A 308 12.14 12.65 1.37
C PRO A 308 11.02 11.71 1.83
N ILE A 309 9.79 11.87 1.35
CA ILE A 309 8.66 10.97 1.64
C ILE A 309 8.92 9.61 1.00
N LEU A 310 9.25 9.57 -0.30
CA LEU A 310 9.55 8.32 -1.01
C LEU A 310 10.74 7.60 -0.34
N SER A 311 11.81 8.32 -0.01
CA SER A 311 12.99 7.73 0.65
C SER A 311 12.72 7.20 2.05
N ALA A 312 11.63 7.62 2.69
CA ALA A 312 11.24 7.14 4.01
C ALA A 312 10.64 5.73 3.94
N ILE A 313 10.03 5.37 2.83
CA ILE A 313 9.28 4.13 2.67
C ILE A 313 10.30 3.01 2.39
N PRO A 314 10.33 1.91 3.17
CA PRO A 314 11.35 0.87 3.03
C PRO A 314 11.35 0.27 1.62
N THR A 315 12.53 0.08 0.99
CA THR A 315 12.70 -0.52 -0.37
C THR A 315 11.99 -1.85 -0.61
N SER A 316 11.65 -2.60 0.45
CA SER A 316 10.85 -3.82 0.35
C SER A 316 9.37 -3.56 0.01
N TRP A 317 8.90 -2.31 0.12
CA TRP A 317 7.60 -1.81 -0.33
C TRP A 317 7.76 -1.09 -1.68
N TRP A 318 8.71 -1.56 -2.48
CA TRP A 318 9.08 -1.00 -3.79
C TRP A 318 9.56 -2.12 -4.70
N THR A 319 10.22 -3.14 -4.15
CA THR A 319 10.29 -4.45 -4.80
C THR A 319 8.90 -5.05 -4.73
N ASP A 320 8.30 -5.22 -5.91
CA ASP A 320 6.92 -5.64 -6.19
C ASP A 320 6.09 -4.39 -6.59
N ASP A 321 6.31 -3.94 -7.84
CA ASP A 321 5.69 -2.78 -8.48
C ASP A 321 4.16 -2.96 -8.49
N PRO A 322 3.33 -2.13 -7.82
CA PRO A 322 3.48 -0.67 -7.74
C PRO A 322 3.01 -0.03 -6.40
N ASP A 323 3.81 -0.07 -5.33
CA ASP A 323 3.49 0.68 -4.09
C ASP A 323 3.62 2.21 -4.24
N TYR A 324 4.19 2.72 -5.34
CA TYR A 324 4.10 4.13 -5.73
C TYR A 324 3.31 4.27 -7.02
N VAL A 325 2.23 5.05 -6.95
CA VAL A 325 1.37 5.30 -8.10
C VAL A 325 1.89 6.50 -8.87
N ASP A 326 1.90 7.68 -8.26
CA ASP A 326 2.39 8.89 -8.91
C ASP A 326 2.65 10.02 -7.89
N SER A 327 3.18 11.14 -8.34
CA SER A 327 3.39 12.32 -7.49
C SER A 327 3.10 13.62 -8.21
N TRP A 328 2.69 14.62 -7.43
CA TRP A 328 2.48 15.98 -7.90
C TRP A 328 3.20 16.97 -6.99
N TYR A 329 4.02 17.80 -7.61
CA TYR A 329 4.87 18.75 -6.92
C TYR A 329 4.19 20.12 -6.83
N THR A 330 4.29 20.75 -5.66
CA THR A 330 4.01 22.18 -5.45
C THR A 330 2.57 22.59 -5.81
N LEU A 331 1.59 21.78 -5.38
CA LEU A 331 0.18 22.17 -5.39
C LEU A 331 -0.02 23.39 -4.50
N SER A 332 -0.74 24.39 -5.00
CA SER A 332 -1.00 25.65 -4.32
C SER A 332 -2.49 25.92 -4.16
N THR A 333 -2.83 26.95 -3.39
CA THR A 333 -4.22 27.44 -3.27
C THR A 333 -4.81 27.92 -4.59
N GLY A 334 -4.00 28.14 -5.63
CA GLY A 334 -4.42 28.50 -6.98
C GLY A 334 -4.38 27.35 -7.99
N SER A 335 -3.96 26.14 -7.59
CA SER A 335 -3.86 25.01 -8.50
C SER A 335 -5.24 24.66 -9.09
N SER A 336 -5.30 24.53 -10.42
CA SER A 336 -6.52 24.26 -11.15
C SER A 336 -6.26 23.57 -12.48
N GLY A 337 -7.29 22.92 -13.02
CA GLY A 337 -7.22 22.19 -14.28
C GLY A 337 -6.60 20.80 -14.14
N ARG A 338 -6.26 20.18 -15.27
CA ARG A 338 -5.61 18.87 -15.30
C ARG A 338 -4.12 19.00 -15.01
N LEU A 339 -3.65 18.22 -14.05
CA LEU A 339 -2.26 18.04 -13.66
C LEU A 339 -1.87 16.58 -13.90
N ASN A 340 -0.90 16.35 -14.79
CA ASN A 340 -0.31 15.02 -14.94
C ASN A 340 0.62 14.75 -13.77
N GLY A 341 0.67 13.50 -13.32
CA GLY A 341 1.65 13.11 -12.33
C GLY A 341 3.06 13.06 -12.93
N ALA A 342 4.06 13.16 -12.07
CA ALA A 342 5.47 13.24 -12.44
C ALA A 342 6.02 11.95 -13.05
N ALA A 343 5.50 10.79 -12.63
CA ALA A 343 5.85 9.49 -13.22
C ALA A 343 5.05 9.21 -14.50
N GLY A 344 3.92 9.90 -14.70
CA GLY A 344 3.08 9.76 -15.88
C GLY A 344 2.12 8.57 -15.82
N ASN A 345 1.91 8.02 -14.62
CA ASN A 345 1.01 6.90 -14.36
C ASN A 345 -0.45 7.37 -14.22
N GLY A 346 -0.68 8.65 -13.93
CA GLY A 346 -2.03 9.20 -13.86
C GLY A 346 -2.13 10.71 -14.01
N TRP A 347 -3.36 11.21 -13.84
CA TRP A 347 -3.63 12.64 -13.77
C TRP A 347 -4.75 12.97 -12.78
N LEU A 348 -4.69 14.19 -12.23
CA LEU A 348 -5.72 14.80 -11.40
C LEU A 348 -6.30 16.01 -12.12
N GLU A 349 -7.62 16.16 -12.16
CA GLU A 349 -8.26 17.45 -12.44
C GLU A 349 -8.62 18.11 -11.11
N VAL A 350 -8.03 19.26 -10.83
CA VAL A 350 -8.19 19.94 -9.54
C VAL A 350 -8.78 21.34 -9.69
N GLY A 351 -9.24 21.88 -8.57
CA GLY A 351 -9.60 23.28 -8.46
C GLY A 351 -9.53 23.80 -7.02
N PRO A 352 -9.43 25.13 -6.85
CA PRO A 352 -9.46 25.76 -5.55
C PRO A 352 -10.84 25.60 -4.90
N TYR A 353 -10.87 25.34 -3.60
CA TYR A 353 -12.09 25.24 -2.82
C TYR A 353 -11.93 26.00 -1.49
N TRP A 354 -12.92 26.83 -1.16
CA TRP A 354 -12.96 27.52 0.12
C TRP A 354 -13.77 26.72 1.13
N VAL A 355 -13.13 26.33 2.24
CA VAL A 355 -13.79 25.69 3.37
C VAL A 355 -14.15 26.77 4.39
N ALA A 356 -15.44 27.07 4.51
CA ALA A 356 -15.95 28.00 5.50
C ALA A 356 -16.01 27.37 6.90
N GLU A 357 -15.72 28.15 7.94
CA GLU A 357 -16.04 27.82 9.33
C GLU A 357 -17.55 28.05 9.56
N LEU A 358 -18.20 27.16 10.32
CA LEU A 358 -19.64 27.22 10.62
C LEU A 358 -19.95 28.13 11.80
#